data_AF-A0A6F8XKC3-F1
#
_entry.id   AF-A0A6F8XKC3-F1
#
_cell.length_a   1.000
_cell.length_b   1.000
_cell.length_c   1.000
_cell.angle_alpha   90.00
_cell.angle_beta   90.00
_cell.angle_gamma   90.00
#
_symmetry.space_group_name_H-M   'P 1'
#
loop_
_entity.id
_entity.type
_entity.pdbx_description
1 polymer ?
#
loop_
_entity_poly.entity_id
_entity_poly.type
_entity_poly.pdbx_seq_one_letter_code
_entity_poly.pdbx_strand_id
1 'polypeptide(L)'
;MEIGGRRIERMSVTLDLPDDAVERLAAEAARRGTELADVIAALAAQLPPAGRPVGRRLAFVAAGASASGITPKMDELLADGFGRD
;
A
#
# COMPACT_ATOMS: atom_id res chain seq x y z
N MET A 1 -27.29 -24.04 2.73
CA MET A 1 -26.60 -22.89 2.10
C MET A 1 -25.45 -22.52 3.01
N GLU A 2 -24.25 -23.06 2.75
CA GLU A 2 -23.05 -22.68 3.50
C GLU A 2 -22.39 -21.50 2.80
N ILE A 3 -22.32 -20.38 3.52
CA ILE A 3 -21.64 -19.17 3.06
C ILE A 3 -20.17 -19.37 3.46
N GLY A 4 -19.28 -19.51 2.48
CA GLY A 4 -17.86 -19.81 2.68
C GLY A 4 -17.12 -18.71 3.44
N GLY A 5 -17.20 -18.73 4.77
CA GLY A 5 -16.36 -17.92 5.64
C GLY A 5 -14.96 -18.52 5.69
N ARG A 6 -13.95 -17.83 5.14
CA ARG A 6 -12.55 -18.17 5.43
C ARG A 6 -12.35 -18.09 6.94
N ARG A 7 -12.12 -19.22 7.59
CA ARG A 7 -11.73 -19.28 9.01
C ARG A 7 -10.42 -18.50 9.15
N ILE A 8 -10.45 -17.37 9.87
CA ILE A 8 -9.24 -16.63 10.23
C ILE A 8 -8.52 -17.49 11.26
N GLU A 9 -7.42 -18.14 10.86
CA GLU A 9 -6.58 -18.85 11.81
C GLU A 9 -5.83 -17.82 12.66
N ARG A 10 -6.08 -17.83 13.98
CA ARG A 10 -5.39 -16.96 14.94
C ARG A 10 -4.12 -17.67 15.39
N MET A 11 -2.98 -17.04 15.15
CA MET A 11 -1.67 -17.49 15.63
C MET A 11 -1.14 -16.48 16.66
N SER A 12 -0.47 -16.98 17.70
CA SER A 12 0.27 -16.15 18.66
C SER A 12 1.74 -16.11 18.27
N VAL A 13 2.34 -14.92 18.29
CA VAL A 13 3.77 -14.70 18.03
C VAL A 13 4.33 -13.82 19.15
N THR A 14 5.51 -14.17 19.64
CA THR A 14 6.29 -13.33 20.57
C THR A 14 7.40 -12.65 19.78
N LEU A 15 7.50 -11.33 19.89
CA LEU A 15 8.55 -10.53 19.25
C LEU A 15 9.39 -9.86 20.32
N ASP A 16 10.70 -9.90 20.14
CA ASP A 16 11.63 -9.06 20.89
C ASP A 16 11.87 -7.79 20.06
N LEU A 17 11.53 -6.64 20.63
CA LEU A 17 11.57 -5.35 19.95
C LEU A 17 12.32 -4.34 20.82
N PRO A 18 13.10 -3.43 20.23
CA PRO A 18 13.65 -2.29 20.94
C PRO A 18 12.54 -1.46 21.62
N ASP A 19 12.81 -0.94 22.81
CA ASP A 19 11.84 -0.16 23.59
C ASP A 19 11.25 1.00 22.79
N ASP A 20 12.08 1.70 22.01
CA ASP A 20 11.64 2.85 21.19
C ASP A 20 10.67 2.45 20.07
N ALA A 21 10.78 1.23 19.55
CA ALA A 21 9.85 0.69 18.57
C ALA A 21 8.49 0.36 19.22
N VAL A 22 8.52 -0.21 20.43
CA VAL A 22 7.31 -0.52 21.21
C VAL A 22 6.55 0.77 21.54
N GLU A 23 7.25 1.81 22.00
CA GLU A 23 6.64 3.11 22.31
C GLU A 23 5.96 3.75 21.09
N ARG A 24 6.62 3.74 19.93
CA ARG A 24 6.04 4.29 18.69
C ARG A 24 4.81 3.50 18.23
N LEU A 25 4.84 2.18 18.32
CA LEU A 25 3.70 1.34 17.96
C LEU A 25 2.53 1.53 18.94
N ALA A 26 2.81 1.68 20.24
CA ALA A 26 1.80 1.96 21.25
C ALA A 26 1.15 3.35 21.06
N ALA A 27 1.95 4.37 20.73
CA ALA A 27 1.44 5.70 20.40
C ALA A 27 0.52 5.67 19.17
N GLU A 28 0.87 4.90 18.13
CA GLU A 28 0.04 4.76 16.93
C GLU A 28 -1.24 3.97 17.21
N ALA A 29 -1.17 2.93 18.05
CA ALA A 29 -2.35 2.20 18.52
C ALA A 29 -3.32 3.12 19.27
N ALA A 30 -2.82 3.93 20.21
CA ALA A 30 -3.60 4.92 20.93
C ALA A 30 -4.22 5.98 19.98
N ARG A 31 -3.45 6.47 19.01
CA ARG A 31 -3.93 7.42 18.00
C ARG A 31 -5.07 6.86 17.14
N ARG A 32 -5.01 5.56 16.80
CA ARG A 32 -6.03 4.88 15.99
C ARG A 32 -7.21 4.36 16.84
N GLY A 33 -7.07 4.31 18.16
CA GLY A 33 -8.05 3.68 19.04
C GLY A 33 -8.16 2.17 18.82
N THR A 34 -7.05 1.51 18.45
CA THR A 34 -6.97 0.07 18.16
C THR A 34 -5.92 -0.61 19.01
N GLU A 35 -5.91 -1.94 19.00
CA GLU A 35 -4.88 -2.72 19.69
C GLU A 35 -3.55 -2.72 18.91
N LEU A 36 -2.45 -2.96 19.63
CA LEU A 36 -1.10 -3.05 19.06
C LEU A 36 -1.02 -4.11 17.94
N ALA A 37 -1.71 -5.24 18.12
CA ALA A 37 -1.76 -6.33 17.15
C ALA A 37 -2.40 -5.91 15.82
N ASP A 38 -3.39 -5.01 15.85
CA ASP A 38 -4.04 -4.52 14.63
C ASP A 38 -3.14 -3.55 13.87
N VAL A 39 -2.34 -2.75 14.59
CA VAL A 39 -1.30 -1.91 13.98
C VAL A 39 -0.26 -2.78 13.28
N ILE A 40 0.23 -3.84 13.94
CA ILE A 40 1.19 -4.79 13.36
C ILE A 40 0.58 -5.49 12.13
N ALA A 41 -0.68 -5.94 12.20
CA ALA A 41 -1.36 -6.56 11.06
C ALA A 41 -1.53 -5.58 9.89
N ALA A 42 -1.86 -4.32 10.16
CA ALA A 42 -1.98 -3.28 9.13
C ALA A 42 -0.64 -2.92 8.48
N LEU A 43 0.46 -2.98 9.23
CA LEU A 43 1.81 -2.85 8.68
C LEU A 43 2.18 -4.07 7.83
N ALA A 44 1.87 -5.28 8.30
CA ALA A 44 2.11 -6.51 7.56
C ALA A 44 1.37 -6.53 6.21
N ALA A 45 0.16 -5.97 6.15
CA ALA A 45 -0.62 -5.86 4.91
C ALA A 45 0.03 -4.96 3.83
N GLN A 46 0.96 -4.09 4.22
CA GLN A 46 1.72 -3.24 3.30
C GLN A 46 2.97 -3.94 2.74
N LEU A 47 3.34 -5.09 3.31
CA LEU A 47 4.47 -5.86 2.84
C LEU A 47 4.13 -6.57 1.52
N PRO A 48 5.12 -6.78 0.63
CA PRO A 48 4.91 -7.60 -0.56
C PRO A 48 4.38 -8.98 -0.20
N PRO A 49 3.51 -9.59 -1.04
CA PRO A 49 3.03 -10.94 -0.80
C PRO A 49 4.20 -11.93 -0.75
N ALA A 50 4.12 -12.86 0.19
CA ALA A 50 5.12 -13.90 0.37
C ALA A 50 5.36 -14.65 -0.95
N GLY A 51 6.64 -14.86 -1.31
CA GLY A 51 7.02 -15.57 -2.53
C GLY A 51 7.07 -14.71 -3.80
N ARG A 52 6.81 -13.40 -3.73
CA ARG A 52 7.08 -12.51 -4.87
C ARG A 52 8.60 -12.37 -5.04
N PRO A 53 9.21 -12.81 -6.16
CA PRO A 53 10.61 -12.54 -6.42
C PRO A 53 10.82 -11.01 -6.44
N VAL A 54 11.93 -10.54 -5.88
CA VAL A 54 12.33 -9.12 -5.92
C VAL A 54 12.56 -8.77 -7.39
N GLY A 55 11.49 -8.42 -8.10
CA GLY A 55 11.54 -8.04 -9.49
C GLY A 55 12.44 -6.82 -9.59
N ARG A 56 13.53 -6.92 -10.36
CA ARG A 56 14.36 -5.77 -10.75
C ARG A 56 13.41 -4.68 -11.23
N ARG A 57 13.35 -3.59 -10.47
CA ARG A 57 12.49 -2.45 -10.76
C ARG A 57 12.99 -1.83 -12.06
N LEU A 58 12.39 -2.20 -13.19
CA LEU A 58 12.48 -1.40 -14.40
C LEU A 58 11.77 -0.09 -14.06
N ALA A 59 12.56 0.94 -13.77
CA ALA A 59 12.05 2.27 -13.52
C ALA A 59 11.49 2.82 -14.83
N PHE A 60 10.18 2.67 -15.04
CA PHE A 60 9.43 3.37 -16.10
C PHE A 60 9.22 4.86 -15.79
N VAL A 61 10.05 5.45 -14.93
CA VAL A 61 10.01 6.88 -14.61
C VAL A 61 10.84 7.63 -15.66
N ALA A 62 10.29 7.76 -16.88
CA ALA A 62 10.69 8.78 -17.87
C ALA A 62 9.84 8.75 -19.17
N ALA A 63 8.65 8.13 -19.20
CA ALA A 63 7.83 8.13 -20.42
C ALA A 63 7.07 9.46 -20.71
N GLY A 64 7.30 10.51 -19.91
CA GLY A 64 6.64 11.82 -20.09
C GLY A 64 7.57 13.02 -20.18
N ALA A 65 8.89 12.83 -20.03
CA ALA A 65 9.87 13.93 -20.07
C ALA A 65 10.50 14.15 -21.46
N SER A 66 10.25 13.24 -22.41
CA SER A 66 10.67 13.46 -23.79
C SER A 66 9.60 14.29 -24.49
N ALA A 67 9.96 15.47 -25.00
CA ALA A 67 9.10 16.41 -25.72
C ALA A 67 8.52 15.88 -27.05
N SER A 68 8.62 14.57 -27.29
CA SER A 68 8.13 13.88 -28.48
C SER A 68 6.74 13.24 -28.29
N GLY A 69 6.15 13.36 -27.09
CA GLY A 69 4.83 12.83 -26.76
C GLY A 69 3.71 13.87 -26.84
N ILE A 70 2.49 13.44 -26.55
CA ILE A 70 1.28 14.29 -26.49
C ILE A 70 1.17 15.12 -25.21
N THR A 71 2.10 14.95 -24.25
CA THR A 71 2.16 15.68 -22.98
C THR A 71 2.05 17.21 -23.10
N PRO A 72 2.76 17.91 -24.00
CA PRO A 72 2.59 19.36 -24.19
C PRO A 72 1.25 19.76 -24.86
N LYS A 73 0.50 18.79 -25.40
CA LYS A 73 -0.82 19.01 -26.02
C LYS A 73 -1.98 18.55 -25.12
N MET A 74 -1.69 18.09 -23.90
CA MET A 74 -2.71 17.57 -22.98
C MET A 74 -3.73 18.63 -22.59
N ASP A 75 -3.29 19.86 -22.35
CA ASP A 75 -4.19 20.96 -21.99
C ASP A 75 -5.14 21.33 -23.14
N GLU A 76 -4.65 21.26 -24.40
CA GLU A 76 -5.45 21.50 -25.61
C GLU A 76 -6.50 20.38 -25.81
N LEU A 77 -6.09 19.11 -25.64
CA LEU A 77 -6.97 17.96 -25.76
C LEU A 77 -8.01 17.86 -24.62
N LEU A 78 -7.69 18.38 -23.43
CA LEU A 78 -8.65 18.53 -22.33
C LEU A 78 -9.65 19.65 -22.62
N ALA A 79 -9.20 20.77 -23.20
CA ALA A 79 -10.04 21.88 -23.60
C ALA A 79 -11.00 21.52 -24.74
N ASP A 80 -10.59 20.63 -25.66
CA ASP A 80 -11.40 20.13 -26.78
C ASP A 80 -12.56 19.20 -26.37
N GLY A 81 -12.71 18.92 -25.07
CA GLY A 81 -13.92 18.32 -24.51
C GLY A 81 -13.74 16.85 -24.11
N PHE A 82 -12.99 16.62 -23.04
CA PHE A 82 -12.98 15.34 -22.34
C PHE A 82 -14.40 15.03 -21.81
N GLY A 83 -15.00 13.91 -22.24
CA GLY A 83 -16.28 13.43 -21.69
C GLY A 83 -17.56 13.85 -22.44
N ARG A 84 -17.48 14.16 -23.74
CA ARG A 84 -18.67 14.36 -24.58
C ARG A 84 -19.06 13.06 -25.30
N ASP A 85 -19.70 12.17 -24.56
CA ASP A 85 -20.86 11.34 -24.97
C ASP A 85 -21.65 10.95 -23.71
#